data_AF-A0A915U3I6-F1
#
_entry.id   AF-A0A915U3I6-F1
#
_cell.length_a   1.000
_cell.length_b   1.000
_cell.length_c   1.000
_cell.angle_alpha   90.00
_cell.angle_beta   90.00
_cell.angle_gamma   90.00
#
_symmetry.space_group_name_H-M   'P 1'
#
loop_
_entity.id
_entity.type
_entity.pdbx_description
1 polymer ?
#
loop_
_entity_poly.entity_id
_entity_poly.type
_entity_poly.pdbx_seq_one_letter_code
_entity_poly.pdbx_strand_id
1 'polypeptide(L)'
;MESLKVYILIANRTYNDGIRSGLGLAVENHYAYPVVMNGEFPTMSEYMSENIAWIYDMEGEVLTCGAPAPENLPEGVEFKEVSLEELGERMREADVIIPYGLPKQTNEPPPACAE
;
A
#
# COMPACT_ATOMS: atom_id res chain seq x y z
N MET A 1 7.62 -18.23 -12.09
CA MET A 1 6.53 -17.24 -11.97
C MET A 1 7.18 -15.89 -12.17
N GLU A 2 6.62 -15.03 -13.01
CA GLU A 2 7.15 -13.67 -13.20
C GLU A 2 6.82 -12.82 -11.97
N SER A 3 7.77 -12.00 -11.53
CA SER A 3 7.57 -11.09 -10.40
C SER A 3 6.79 -9.87 -10.86
N LEU A 4 5.69 -9.57 -10.17
CA LEU A 4 4.82 -8.43 -10.47
C LEU A 4 5.12 -7.26 -9.52
N LYS A 5 5.01 -6.03 -10.02
CA LYS A 5 4.93 -4.79 -9.24
C LYS A 5 3.48 -4.53 -8.85
N VAL A 6 3.16 -4.72 -7.57
CA VAL A 6 1.79 -4.63 -7.06
C VAL A 6 1.63 -3.46 -6.11
N TYR A 7 0.72 -2.55 -6.43
CA TYR A 7 0.34 -1.45 -5.56
C TYR A 7 -0.98 -1.77 -4.85
N ILE A 8 -1.03 -1.61 -3.53
CA ILE A 8 -2.26 -1.80 -2.75
C ILE A 8 -2.69 -0.44 -2.21
N LEU A 9 -3.74 0.14 -2.80
CA LEU A 9 -4.25 1.46 -2.41
C LEU A 9 -5.24 1.30 -1.25
N ILE A 10 -4.77 1.54 -0.04
CA ILE A 10 -5.50 1.33 1.21
C ILE A 10 -6.28 2.62 1.52
N ALA A 11 -7.62 2.55 1.43
CA ALA A 11 -8.49 3.71 1.47
C ALA A 11 -8.42 4.54 2.78
N ASN A 12 -8.12 3.89 3.90
CA ASN A 12 -7.80 4.55 5.17
C ASN A 12 -7.14 3.57 6.14
N ARG A 13 -6.58 4.11 7.24
CA ARG A 13 -5.84 3.38 8.27
C ARG A 13 -6.54 2.19 8.94
N THR A 14 -7.88 2.13 8.91
CA THR A 14 -8.65 1.04 9.53
C THR A 14 -8.43 -0.28 8.78
N TYR A 15 -7.97 -0.19 7.54
CA TYR A 15 -7.72 -1.32 6.66
C TYR A 15 -6.22 -1.66 6.57
N ASN A 16 -5.52 -1.62 7.71
CA ASN A 16 -4.10 -1.97 7.83
C ASN A 16 -3.77 -3.42 7.38
N ASP A 17 -4.79 -4.28 7.28
CA ASP A 17 -4.72 -5.59 6.64
C ASP A 17 -4.24 -5.55 5.18
N GLY A 18 -4.34 -4.41 4.51
CA GLY A 18 -3.73 -4.19 3.20
C GLY A 18 -2.19 -4.32 3.24
N ILE A 19 -1.54 -3.88 4.33
CA ILE A 19 -0.09 -4.02 4.50
C ILE A 19 0.27 -5.50 4.69
N ARG A 20 -0.51 -6.24 5.50
CA ARG A 20 -0.35 -7.69 5.67
C ARG A 20 -0.52 -8.45 4.35
N SER A 21 -1.47 -8.01 3.53
CA SER A 21 -1.69 -8.56 2.18
C SER A 21 -0.48 -8.29 1.28
N GLY A 22 0.12 -7.10 1.38
CA GLY A 22 1.37 -6.76 0.70
C GLY A 22 2.52 -7.67 1.08
N LEU A 23 2.70 -7.96 2.37
CA LEU A 23 3.71 -8.94 2.81
C LEU A 23 3.47 -10.33 2.20
N GLY A 24 2.21 -10.78 2.13
CA GLY A 24 1.88 -12.05 1.47
C GLY A 24 2.34 -12.08 0.01
N LEU A 25 2.18 -10.99 -0.73
CA LEU A 25 2.69 -10.86 -2.10
C LEU A 25 4.22 -10.86 -2.16
N ALA A 26 4.87 -10.18 -1.21
CA ALA A 26 6.32 -10.16 -1.10
C ALA A 26 6.90 -11.57 -0.87
N VAL A 27 6.27 -12.36 -0.01
CA VAL A 27 6.64 -13.77 0.24
C VAL A 27 6.50 -14.64 -1.01
N GLU A 28 5.55 -14.33 -1.89
CA GLU A 28 5.38 -14.97 -3.21
C GLU A 28 6.30 -14.38 -4.30
N ASN A 29 7.34 -13.63 -3.89
CA ASN A 29 8.36 -13.03 -4.75
C ASN A 29 7.81 -11.97 -5.72
N HIS A 30 6.83 -11.18 -5.27
CA HIS A 30 6.34 -9.98 -5.96
C HIS A 30 6.78 -8.70 -5.24
N TYR A 31 6.97 -7.61 -5.99
CA TYR A 31 7.29 -6.31 -5.42
C TYR A 31 6.01 -5.67 -4.88
N ALA A 32 5.90 -5.55 -3.57
CA ALA A 32 4.70 -5.04 -2.92
C ALA A 32 4.86 -3.59 -2.48
N TYR A 33 3.92 -2.75 -2.88
CA TYR A 33 3.84 -1.33 -2.51
C TYR A 33 2.49 -1.01 -1.85
N PRO A 34 2.31 -1.33 -0.55
CA PRO A 34 1.14 -0.85 0.18
C PRO A 34 1.18 0.68 0.31
N VAL A 35 0.08 1.32 -0.07
CA VAL A 35 -0.06 2.79 -0.05
C VAL A 35 -1.22 3.14 0.85
N VAL A 36 -0.95 3.78 1.99
CA VAL A 36 -1.99 4.29 2.87
C VAL A 36 -2.43 5.66 2.38
N MET A 37 -3.66 5.69 1.86
CA MET A 37 -4.28 6.89 1.32
C MET A 37 -5.00 7.61 2.46
N ASN A 38 -4.71 8.91 2.60
CA ASN A 38 -5.41 9.86 3.47
C ASN A 38 -5.52 9.47 4.95
N GLY A 39 -5.13 10.40 5.83
CA GLY A 39 -5.30 10.30 7.27
C GLY A 39 -4.06 9.83 8.03
N GLU A 40 -4.03 10.15 9.32
CA GLU A 40 -2.89 9.89 10.20
C GLU A 40 -2.71 8.40 10.49
N PHE A 41 -1.47 7.93 10.37
CA PHE A 41 -1.11 6.56 10.70
C PHE A 41 -1.35 6.27 12.19
N PRO A 42 -1.98 5.14 12.56
CA PRO A 42 -2.19 4.78 13.94
C PRO A 42 -0.87 4.41 14.61
N THR A 43 -0.85 4.38 15.94
CA THR A 43 0.30 3.91 16.69
C THR A 43 0.72 2.52 16.21
N MET A 44 2.00 2.39 15.85
CA MET A 44 2.55 1.15 15.31
C MET A 44 2.65 0.08 16.41
N SER A 45 2.04 -1.08 16.18
CA SER A 45 2.31 -2.27 16.97
C SER A 45 3.60 -2.94 16.49
N GLU A 46 4.31 -3.63 17.37
CA GLU A 46 5.52 -4.43 17.03
C GLU A 46 5.28 -5.37 15.85
N TYR A 47 4.16 -6.10 15.84
CA TYR A 47 3.79 -6.99 14.74
C TYR A 47 3.67 -6.28 13.37
N MET A 48 3.15 -5.05 13.35
CA MET A 48 3.05 -4.27 12.12
C MET A 48 4.43 -3.78 11.67
N SER A 49 5.28 -3.37 12.61
CA SER A 49 6.67 -2.98 12.34
C SER A 49 7.46 -4.10 11.67
N GLU A 50 7.37 -5.33 12.20
CA GLU A 50 8.03 -6.49 11.61
C GLU A 50 7.57 -6.77 10.18
N ASN A 51 6.25 -6.69 9.94
CA ASN A 51 5.72 -6.89 8.59
C ASN A 51 6.26 -5.85 7.59
N ILE A 52 6.39 -4.59 8.02
CA ILE A 52 6.90 -3.51 7.16
C ILE A 52 8.39 -3.71 6.88
N ALA A 53 9.18 -4.07 7.90
CA ALA A 53 10.59 -4.37 7.73
C ALA A 53 10.82 -5.50 6.72
N TRP A 54 10.01 -6.58 6.79
CA TRP A 54 10.08 -7.68 5.83
C TRP A 54 9.73 -7.25 4.40
N ILE A 55 8.74 -6.37 4.23
CA ILE A 55 8.40 -5.80 2.92
C ILE A 55 9.61 -5.05 2.35
N TYR A 56 10.30 -4.27 3.18
CA TYR A 56 11.48 -3.51 2.77
C TYR A 56 12.65 -4.43 2.38
N ASP A 57 12.91 -5.47 3.18
CA ASP A 57 13.94 -6.49 2.90
C ASP A 57 13.68 -7.24 1.58
N MET A 58 12.41 -7.30 1.15
CA MET A 58 11.96 -7.89 -0.11
C MET A 58 11.83 -6.87 -1.26
N GLU A 59 12.52 -5.72 -1.16
CA GLU A 59 12.57 -4.65 -2.17
C GLU A 59 11.20 -3.95 -2.42
N GLY A 60 10.26 -4.10 -1.49
CA GLY A 60 9.01 -3.33 -1.44
C GLY A 60 9.15 -2.03 -0.66
N GLU A 61 8.12 -1.20 -0.66
CA GLU A 61 8.05 0.02 0.16
C GLU A 61 6.63 0.23 0.68
N VAL A 62 6.49 0.70 1.93
CA VAL A 62 5.20 1.16 2.45
C VAL A 62 5.11 2.68 2.35
N LEU A 63 4.09 3.16 1.63
CA LEU A 63 3.95 4.56 1.26
C LEU A 63 2.79 5.22 2.00
N THR A 64 2.88 6.53 2.21
CA THR A 64 1.75 7.38 2.60
C THR A 64 1.48 8.42 1.51
N CYS A 65 0.22 8.66 1.20
CA CYS A 65 -0.19 9.68 0.24
C CYS A 65 -1.38 10.46 0.78
N GLY A 66 -1.27 11.80 0.80
CA GLY A 66 -2.30 12.69 1.33
C GLY A 66 -2.31 12.84 2.85
N ALA A 67 -1.31 12.29 3.55
CA ALA A 67 -1.03 12.53 4.96
C ALA A 67 0.46 12.32 5.27
N PRO A 68 1.00 13.06 6.26
CA PRO A 68 2.40 12.93 6.64
C PRO A 68 2.72 11.52 7.14
N ALA A 69 3.93 11.06 6.85
CA ALA A 69 4.44 9.83 7.43
C ALA A 69 4.54 9.97 8.97
N PRO A 70 4.29 8.90 9.74
CA PRO A 70 4.43 8.92 11.20
C PRO A 70 5.88 9.22 11.63
N GLU A 71 6.07 10.12 12.58
CA GLU A 71 7.41 10.59 13.00
C GLU A 71 8.12 9.65 14.00
N ASN A 72 7.37 8.92 14.82
CA ASN A 72 7.90 8.04 15.87
C ASN A 72 7.86 6.58 15.43
N LEU A 73 8.65 6.25 14.42
CA LEU A 73 8.76 4.89 13.91
C LEU A 73 9.79 4.06 14.70
N PRO A 74 9.49 2.78 14.99
CA PRO A 74 10.48 1.85 15.51
C PRO A 74 11.66 1.67 14.55
N GLU A 75 12.81 1.25 15.08
CA GLU A 75 14.02 1.01 14.30
C GLU A 75 13.77 -0.02 13.19
N GLY A 76 14.24 0.27 11.97
CA GLY A 76 14.06 -0.59 10.79
C GLY A 76 12.70 -0.45 10.07
N VAL A 77 11.82 0.44 10.54
CA VAL A 77 10.55 0.75 9.87
C VAL A 77 10.66 2.09 9.16
N GLU A 78 10.46 2.09 7.84
CA GLU A 78 10.43 3.30 7.03
C GLU A 78 9.07 3.47 6.34
N PHE A 79 8.48 4.65 6.49
CA PHE A 79 7.36 5.10 5.66
C PHE A 79 7.85 6.17 4.73
N LYS A 80 7.52 6.01 3.45
CA LYS A 80 7.85 7.02 2.44
C LYS A 80 6.61 7.82 2.11
N GLU A 81 6.62 9.08 2.52
CA GLU A 81 5.61 10.04 2.09
C GLU A 81 5.83 10.37 0.62
N VAL A 82 4.76 10.28 -0.17
CA VAL A 82 4.75 10.62 -1.59
C VAL A 82 3.59 11.57 -1.89
N SER A 83 3.80 12.48 -2.86
CA SER A 83 2.70 13.29 -3.38
C SER A 83 1.77 12.44 -4.24
N LEU A 84 0.56 12.95 -4.50
CA LEU A 84 -0.38 12.26 -5.39
C LEU A 84 0.17 12.16 -6.81
N GLU A 85 0.89 13.18 -7.27
CA GLU A 85 1.54 13.20 -8.58
C GLU A 85 2.66 12.16 -8.66
N GLU A 86 3.52 12.08 -7.64
CA GLU A 86 4.61 11.10 -7.58
C GLU A 86 4.05 9.67 -7.54
N LEU A 87 3.02 9.44 -6.73
CA LEU A 87 2.34 8.15 -6.69
C LEU A 87 1.77 7.79 -8.07
N GLY A 88 1.14 8.75 -8.75
CA GLY A 88 0.60 8.56 -10.10
C GLY A 88 1.67 8.19 -11.14
N GLU A 89 2.86 8.81 -11.07
CA GLU A 89 4.00 8.46 -11.91
C GLU A 89 4.52 7.05 -11.62
N ARG A 90 4.73 6.72 -10.34
CA ARG A 90 5.18 5.38 -9.90
C ARG A 90 4.23 4.27 -10.33
N MET A 91 2.93 4.51 -10.25
CA MET A 91 1.90 3.53 -10.60
C MET A 91 1.81 3.25 -12.11
N ARG A 92 2.43 4.06 -12.98
CA ARG A 92 2.50 3.74 -14.42
C ARG A 92 3.29 2.48 -14.72
N GLU A 93 4.21 2.11 -13.83
CA GLU A 93 5.00 0.88 -13.91
C GLU A 93 4.37 -0.29 -13.13
N ALA A 94 3.18 -0.11 -12.55
CA ALA A 94 2.51 -1.17 -11.81
C ALA A 94 1.94 -2.21 -12.79
N ASP A 95 2.16 -3.48 -12.48
CA ASP A 95 1.50 -4.57 -13.18
C ASP A 95 0.08 -4.77 -12.65
N VAL A 96 -0.12 -4.55 -11.35
CA VAL A 96 -1.41 -4.70 -10.68
C VAL A 96 -1.63 -3.56 -9.67
N ILE A 97 -2.83 -2.99 -9.69
CA ILE A 97 -3.28 -2.01 -8.70
C ILE A 97 -4.51 -2.56 -7.99
N ILE A 98 -4.41 -2.73 -6.68
CA ILE A 98 -5.47 -3.30 -5.83
C ILE A 98 -6.08 -2.16 -5.02
N PRO A 99 -7.30 -1.69 -5.34
CA PRO A 99 -8.04 -0.84 -4.42
C PRO A 99 -8.48 -1.65 -3.20
N TYR A 100 -8.14 -1.20 -1.99
CA TYR A 100 -8.36 -1.94 -0.75
C TYR A 100 -9.14 -1.11 0.28
N GLY A 101 -10.10 -1.74 0.96
CA GLY A 101 -10.90 -1.06 1.98
C GLY A 101 -11.96 -0.11 1.42
N LEU A 102 -12.29 -0.21 0.13
CA LEU A 102 -13.41 0.52 -0.45
C LEU A 102 -14.74 -0.17 -0.10
N PRO A 103 -15.82 0.62 0.14
CA PRO A 103 -17.16 0.04 0.28
C PRO A 103 -17.53 -0.73 -0.99
N LYS A 104 -18.34 -1.78 -0.83
CA LYS A 104 -18.87 -2.54 -1.96
C LYS A 104 -19.52 -1.57 -2.94
N GLN A 105 -19.15 -1.65 -4.21
CA GLN A 105 -19.73 -0.84 -5.25
C GLN A 105 -21.26 -1.06 -5.28
N THR A 106 -22.01 -0.01 -4.97
CA THR A 106 -23.48 -0.01 -4.97
C THR A 106 -24.08 0.54 -6.26
N ASN A 107 -23.26 1.21 -7.07
CA ASN A 107 -23.66 1.82 -8.34
C ASN A 107 -23.22 0.93 -9.51
N GLU A 108 -24.02 0.88 -10.57
CA GLU A 108 -23.57 0.29 -11.83
C GLU A 108 -22.31 1.04 -12.31
N PRO A 109 -21.27 0.31 -12.77
CA PRO A 109 -20.10 0.96 -13.35
C PRO A 109 -20.56 1.82 -14.53
N PRO A 110 -19.93 3.00 -14.74
CA PRO A 110 -20.28 3.84 -15.88
C PRO A 110 -20.11 3.05 -17.19
N PRO A 111 -20.86 3.36 -18.27
CA PRO A 111 -20.80 2.62 -19.53
C PRO A 111 -19.39 2.49 -20.10
N ALA A 112 -18.51 3.46 -19.80
CA ALA A 112 -17.10 3.45 -20.20
C ALA A 112 -16.24 2.37 -19.51
N CYS A 113 -16.75 1.71 -18.47
CA CYS A 113 -16.06 0.70 -17.67
C CYS A 113 -16.83 -0.63 -17.63
N ALA A 114 -17.83 -0.81 -18.50
CA ALA A 114 -18.75 -1.96 -18.49
C ALA A 114 -18.35 -3.10 -19.44
N GLU A 115 -17.24 -2.96 -20.18
CA GLU A 115 -16.67 -3.98 -21.08
C GLU A 115 -15.32 -4.51 -20.59
#